data_AF-A0A7X9WVU7-F1
#
_entry.id   AF-A0A7X9WVU7-F1
#
_cell.length_a   1.000
_cell.length_b   1.000
_cell.length_c   1.000
_cell.angle_alpha   90.00
_cell.angle_beta   90.00
_cell.angle_gamma   90.00
#
_symmetry.space_group_name_H-M   'P 1'
#
loop_
_entity.id
_entity.type
_entity.pdbx_description
1 polymer ?
#
loop_
_entity_poly.entity_id
_entity_poly.type
_entity_poly.pdbx_seq_one_letter_code
_entity_poly.pdbx_strand_id
1 'polypeptide(L)'
;MQPRPLLYAALFATGASLPIPAQAGFYSGEALYAVCTADKNGKDYFEKSYECVGYISGAVDAFNTTREANKLKSCIPGDVTINQLRTTTVDYLGKNPIDRQQSASSQVFAAIRKAWPCASAAKAPAKKKSRKRR
;
A
#
# COMPACT_ATOMS: atom_id res chain seq x y z
N MET A 1 28.46 -35.60 -61.15
CA MET A 1 28.16 -35.62 -59.70
C MET A 1 28.70 -34.35 -59.08
N GLN A 2 27.83 -33.42 -58.70
CA GLN A 2 28.18 -32.17 -58.00
C GLN A 2 27.80 -32.28 -56.52
N PRO A 3 28.62 -31.81 -55.57
CA PRO A 3 28.15 -31.51 -54.22
C PRO A 3 27.79 -30.03 -54.11
N ARG A 4 26.56 -29.78 -53.63
CA ARG A 4 25.97 -28.46 -53.34
C ARG A 4 26.59 -27.84 -52.07
N PRO A 5 26.62 -26.49 -51.97
CA PRO A 5 27.15 -25.78 -50.81
C PRO A 5 26.21 -25.91 -49.60
N LEU A 6 26.79 -26.16 -48.43
CA LEU A 6 26.09 -26.11 -47.14
C LEU A 6 25.84 -24.63 -46.77
N LEU A 7 24.62 -24.17 -47.05
CA LEU A 7 24.04 -22.96 -46.46
C LEU A 7 23.73 -23.25 -44.98
N TYR A 8 24.58 -22.76 -44.08
CA TYR A 8 24.25 -22.67 -42.66
C TYR A 8 23.22 -21.55 -42.47
N ALA A 9 21.97 -21.94 -42.24
CA ALA A 9 20.92 -21.02 -41.82
C ALA A 9 21.20 -20.54 -40.40
N ALA A 10 21.63 -19.28 -40.26
CA ALA A 10 21.68 -18.60 -38.97
C ALA A 10 20.24 -18.28 -38.52
N LEU A 11 19.68 -19.12 -37.64
CA LEU A 11 18.48 -18.77 -36.89
C LEU A 11 18.84 -17.68 -35.89
N PHE A 12 18.53 -16.43 -36.22
CA PHE A 12 18.42 -15.37 -35.22
C PHE A 12 17.21 -15.68 -34.34
N ALA A 13 17.46 -16.20 -33.14
CA ALA A 13 16.45 -16.29 -32.09
C ALA A 13 16.05 -14.86 -31.68
N THR A 14 14.95 -14.38 -32.25
CA THR A 14 14.27 -13.16 -31.81
C THR A 14 13.72 -13.41 -30.41
N GLY A 15 14.50 -13.04 -29.39
CA GLY A 15 14.10 -13.14 -27.99
C GLY A 15 12.85 -12.29 -27.73
N ALA A 16 11.70 -12.95 -27.61
CA ALA A 16 10.47 -12.32 -27.15
C ALA A 16 10.68 -11.84 -25.71
N SER A 17 10.90 -10.54 -25.55
CA SER A 17 10.93 -9.92 -24.23
C SER A 17 9.51 -9.93 -23.67
N LEU A 18 9.22 -10.85 -22.75
CA LEU A 18 7.97 -10.80 -22.00
C LEU A 18 7.97 -9.51 -21.15
N PRO A 19 6.91 -8.68 -21.20
CA PRO A 19 6.84 -7.50 -20.37
C PRO A 19 6.81 -7.92 -18.91
N ILE A 20 7.89 -7.64 -18.18
CA ILE A 20 7.91 -7.76 -16.72
C ILE A 20 7.11 -6.56 -16.19
N PRO A 21 6.09 -6.78 -15.34
CA PRO A 21 5.37 -5.67 -14.73
C PRO A 21 6.37 -4.78 -13.97
N ALA A 22 6.39 -3.49 -14.30
CA ALA A 22 7.21 -2.53 -13.58
C ALA A 22 6.57 -2.30 -12.20
N GLN A 23 7.21 -2.80 -11.14
CA GLN A 23 6.77 -2.53 -9.77
C GLN A 23 7.14 -1.08 -9.43
N ALA A 24 6.22 -0.15 -9.64
CA ALA A 24 6.41 1.29 -9.39
C ALA A 24 6.46 1.68 -7.89
N GLY A 25 6.69 0.72 -6.99
CA GLY A 25 6.81 0.96 -5.54
C GLY A 25 8.21 0.65 -5.05
N PHE A 26 8.83 1.59 -4.33
CA PHE A 26 10.13 1.40 -3.68
C PHE A 26 10.14 0.24 -2.65
N TYR A 27 8.97 -0.12 -2.13
CA TYR A 27 8.77 -1.08 -1.05
C TYR A 27 7.43 -1.80 -1.24
N SER A 28 7.39 -3.13 -1.16
CA SER A 28 6.17 -3.93 -1.37
C SER A 28 5.42 -4.18 -0.06
N GLY A 29 4.12 -4.45 -0.14
CA GLY A 29 3.32 -4.84 1.02
C GLY A 29 3.85 -6.11 1.70
N GLU A 30 4.42 -7.05 0.93
CA GLU A 30 5.06 -8.26 1.45
C GLU A 30 6.32 -7.91 2.25
N ALA A 31 7.18 -7.04 1.73
CA ALA A 31 8.38 -6.59 2.44
C ALA A 31 8.01 -5.88 3.75
N LEU A 32 7.02 -4.98 3.71
CA LEU A 32 6.52 -4.31 4.90
C LEU A 32 5.94 -5.30 5.92
N TYR A 33 5.17 -6.29 5.46
CA TYR A 33 4.60 -7.31 6.35
C TYR A 33 5.70 -8.12 7.04
N ALA A 34 6.72 -8.56 6.29
CA ALA A 34 7.86 -9.30 6.83
C ALA A 34 8.64 -8.50 7.88
N VAL A 35 8.90 -7.21 7.61
CA VAL A 35 9.57 -6.31 8.56
C VAL A 35 8.71 -6.07 9.81
N CYS A 36 7.42 -5.83 9.65
CA CYS A 36 6.52 -5.59 10.77
C CYS A 36 6.23 -6.82 11.64
N THR A 37 6.45 -8.03 11.10
CA THR A 37 6.23 -9.31 11.78
C THR A 37 7.54 -10.05 12.12
N ALA A 38 8.65 -9.32 12.11
CA ALA A 38 9.96 -9.84 12.48
C ALA A 38 9.93 -10.55 13.85
N ASP A 39 10.72 -11.62 13.97
CA ASP A 39 10.87 -12.35 15.23
C ASP A 39 11.38 -11.43 16.33
N LYS A 40 10.68 -11.41 17.46
CA LYS A 40 11.01 -10.60 18.64
C LYS A 40 12.35 -10.96 19.27
N ASN A 41 12.83 -12.18 19.04
CA ASN A 41 14.12 -12.65 19.52
C ASN A 41 15.23 -12.48 18.46
N GLY A 42 14.89 -11.97 17.27
CA GLY A 42 15.84 -11.70 16.20
C GLY A 42 16.79 -10.56 16.56
N LYS A 43 18.05 -10.67 16.15
CA LYS A 43 19.08 -9.63 16.40
C LYS A 43 18.76 -8.30 15.72
N ASP A 44 17.92 -8.33 14.68
CA ASP A 44 17.46 -7.20 13.87
C ASP A 44 16.04 -6.74 14.25
N TYR A 45 15.47 -7.29 15.33
CA TYR A 45 14.10 -6.98 15.73
C TYR A 45 13.89 -5.49 16.02
N PHE A 46 14.88 -4.86 16.66
CA PHE A 46 14.82 -3.45 17.02
C PHE A 46 14.73 -2.60 15.74
N GLU A 47 15.70 -2.75 14.84
CA GLU A 47 15.79 -2.02 13.57
C GLU A 47 14.53 -2.23 12.72
N LYS A 48 14.08 -3.49 12.56
CA LYS A 48 12.87 -3.80 11.79
C LYS A 48 11.60 -3.24 12.43
N SER A 49 11.53 -3.19 13.76
CA SER A 49 10.41 -2.58 14.46
C SER A 49 10.32 -1.07 14.17
N TYR A 50 11.46 -0.37 14.16
CA TYR A 50 11.52 1.05 13.80
C TYR A 50 11.24 1.30 12.31
N GLU A 51 11.77 0.46 11.43
CA GLU A 51 11.46 0.52 9.99
C GLU A 51 9.96 0.36 9.74
N CYS A 52 9.33 -0.62 10.39
CA CYS A 52 7.88 -0.85 10.31
C CYS A 52 7.07 0.39 10.72
N VAL A 53 7.28 0.91 11.94
CA VAL A 53 6.50 2.07 12.41
C VAL A 53 6.84 3.35 11.63
N GLY A 54 8.09 3.52 11.22
CA GLY A 54 8.53 4.66 10.42
C GLY A 54 7.87 4.68 9.05
N TYR A 55 7.87 3.56 8.34
CA TYR A 55 7.21 3.45 7.04
C TYR A 55 5.71 3.71 7.13
N ILE A 56 5.04 3.07 8.10
CA ILE A 56 3.59 3.22 8.29
C ILE A 56 3.23 4.66 8.64
N SER A 57 3.96 5.28 9.56
CA SER A 57 3.71 6.67 9.96
C SER A 57 3.93 7.63 8.78
N GLY A 58 5.03 7.47 8.04
CA GLY A 58 5.30 8.29 6.86
C GLY A 58 4.25 8.17 5.76
N ALA A 59 3.75 6.96 5.50
CA ALA A 59 2.66 6.74 4.54
C ALA A 59 1.34 7.39 5.00
N VAL A 60 1.04 7.34 6.30
CA VAL A 60 -0.14 7.99 6.90
C VAL A 60 -0.03 9.51 6.87
N ASP A 61 1.14 10.06 7.17
CA ASP A 61 1.39 11.50 7.11
C ASP A 61 1.31 12.02 5.67
N ALA A 62 1.85 11.29 4.69
CA ALA A 62 1.70 11.63 3.28
C ALA A 62 0.22 11.66 2.86
N PHE A 63 -0.57 10.68 3.33
CA PHE A 63 -2.01 10.67 3.09
C PHE A 63 -2.71 11.87 3.72
N ASN A 64 -2.47 12.15 5.01
CA ASN A 64 -3.09 13.27 5.72
C ASN A 64 -2.68 14.62 5.13
N THR A 65 -1.39 14.81 4.82
CA THR A 65 -0.86 16.00 4.15
C THR A 65 -1.51 16.21 2.79
N THR A 66 -1.66 15.14 2.00
CA THR A 66 -2.35 15.23 0.70
C THR A 66 -3.81 15.66 0.88
N ARG A 67 -4.51 15.13 1.89
CA ARG A 67 -5.89 15.54 2.19
C ARG A 67 -5.98 17.01 2.61
N GLU A 68 -5.08 17.44 3.48
CA GLU A 68 -5.00 18.82 3.93
C GLU A 68 -4.76 19.78 2.75
N ALA A 69 -3.81 19.46 1.87
CA ALA A 69 -3.56 20.22 0.65
C ALA A 69 -4.80 20.32 -0.26
N ASN A 70 -5.68 19.32 -0.21
CA ASN A 70 -6.97 19.29 -0.91
C ASN A 70 -8.15 19.83 -0.07
N LYS A 71 -7.88 20.49 1.07
CA LYS A 71 -8.90 21.05 1.99
C LYS A 71 -9.86 20.00 2.57
N LEU A 72 -9.41 18.76 2.69
CA LEU A 72 -10.16 17.65 3.27
C LEU A 72 -9.65 17.36 4.68
N LYS A 73 -10.57 17.12 5.64
CA LYS A 73 -10.20 16.72 7.01
C LYS A 73 -9.57 15.32 7.02
N SER A 74 -8.69 15.06 7.99
CA SER A 74 -8.21 13.68 8.24
C SER A 74 -9.40 12.74 8.50
N CYS A 75 -9.23 11.50 8.07
CA CYS A 75 -10.18 10.42 8.36
C CYS A 75 -9.85 9.74 9.69
N ILE A 76 -8.63 9.93 10.17
CA ILE A 76 -8.08 9.29 11.36
C ILE A 76 -8.37 10.21 12.55
N PRO A 77 -9.03 9.71 13.62
CA PRO A 77 -9.19 10.45 14.86
C PRO A 77 -7.86 10.87 15.49
N GLY A 78 -7.83 12.01 16.18
CA GLY A 78 -6.59 12.58 16.74
C GLY A 78 -5.99 11.81 17.92
N ASP A 79 -6.73 10.86 18.48
CA ASP A 79 -6.30 9.96 19.56
C ASP A 79 -5.75 8.62 19.04
N VAL A 80 -5.72 8.40 17.72
CA VAL A 80 -5.11 7.22 17.12
C VAL A 80 -3.59 7.26 17.29
N THR A 81 -3.05 6.21 17.89
CA THR A 81 -1.62 6.05 18.16
C THR A 81 -0.90 5.36 17.00
N ILE A 82 0.42 5.57 16.90
CA ILE A 82 1.28 4.87 15.93
C ILE A 82 1.16 3.34 16.07
N ASN A 83 1.04 2.83 17.31
CA ASN A 83 0.88 1.39 17.51
C ASN A 83 -0.45 0.87 16.96
N GLN A 84 -1.55 1.64 17.05
CA GLN A 84 -2.81 1.29 16.40
C GLN A 84 -2.68 1.29 14.88
N LEU A 85 -2.01 2.30 14.29
CA LEU A 85 -1.73 2.32 12.85
C LEU A 85 -0.95 1.07 12.41
N ARG A 86 0.08 0.69 13.19
CA ARG A 86 0.86 -0.54 12.98
C ARG A 86 -0.02 -1.77 13.03
N THR A 87 -0.74 -1.99 14.14
CA THR A 87 -1.60 -3.17 14.31
C THR A 87 -2.64 -3.27 13.19
N THR A 88 -3.31 -2.17 12.85
CA THR A 88 -4.28 -2.14 11.76
C THR A 88 -3.67 -2.52 10.41
N THR A 89 -2.48 -2.01 10.12
CA THR A 89 -1.79 -2.28 8.84
C THR A 89 -1.33 -3.73 8.77
N VAL A 90 -0.72 -4.26 9.84
CA VAL A 90 -0.26 -5.66 9.91
C VAL A 90 -1.44 -6.62 9.80
N ASP A 91 -2.54 -6.36 10.51
CA ASP A 91 -3.75 -7.17 10.44
C ASP A 91 -4.34 -7.19 9.02
N TYR A 92 -4.35 -6.04 8.34
CA TYR A 92 -4.81 -5.94 6.97
C TYR A 92 -3.91 -6.76 6.03
N LEU A 93 -2.60 -6.57 6.08
CA LEU A 93 -1.64 -7.30 5.25
C LEU A 93 -1.71 -8.81 5.50
N GLY A 94 -1.87 -9.24 6.76
CA GLY A 94 -2.04 -10.65 7.11
C GLY A 94 -3.30 -11.27 6.49
N LYS A 95 -4.39 -10.49 6.37
CA LYS A 95 -5.68 -10.94 5.82
C LYS A 95 -5.78 -10.83 4.30
N ASN A 96 -4.86 -10.12 3.63
CA ASN A 96 -4.90 -9.88 2.18
C ASN A 96 -3.57 -10.25 1.50
N PRO A 97 -3.12 -11.53 1.56
CA PRO A 97 -1.79 -11.94 1.08
C PRO A 97 -1.59 -11.75 -0.44
N ILE A 98 -2.65 -11.85 -1.24
CA ILE A 98 -2.59 -11.64 -2.69
C ILE A 98 -2.24 -10.18 -3.01
N ASP A 99 -2.82 -9.24 -2.26
CA ASP A 99 -2.63 -7.80 -2.49
C ASP A 99 -1.27 -7.29 -2.00
N ARG A 100 -0.55 -8.06 -1.17
CA ARG A 100 0.78 -7.71 -0.65
C ARG A 100 1.85 -7.54 -1.72
N GLN A 101 1.61 -8.04 -2.94
CA GLN A 101 2.50 -7.81 -4.08
C GLN A 101 2.48 -6.35 -4.57
N GLN A 102 1.44 -5.59 -4.22
CA GLN A 102 1.35 -4.17 -4.54
C GLN A 102 2.29 -3.32 -3.64
N SER A 103 2.38 -2.02 -3.90
CA SER A 103 3.24 -1.13 -3.11
C SER A 103 2.78 -1.06 -1.65
N ALA A 104 3.72 -1.03 -0.71
CA ALA A 104 3.44 -0.93 0.71
C ALA A 104 2.60 0.30 1.06
N SER A 105 2.88 1.46 0.44
CA SER A 105 2.09 2.69 0.64
C SER A 105 0.63 2.52 0.24
N SER A 106 0.34 1.82 -0.87
CA SER A 106 -1.05 1.53 -1.28
C SER A 106 -1.75 0.62 -0.29
N GLN A 107 -1.03 -0.37 0.26
CA GLN A 107 -1.58 -1.31 1.23
C GLN A 107 -1.82 -0.66 2.59
N VAL A 108 -0.91 0.20 3.06
CA VAL A 108 -1.12 1.04 4.26
C VAL A 108 -2.36 1.89 4.06
N PHE A 109 -2.45 2.63 2.94
CA PHE A 109 -3.62 3.45 2.65
C PHE A 109 -4.93 2.64 2.63
N ALA A 110 -4.93 1.45 2.02
CA ALA A 110 -6.10 0.57 2.00
C ALA A 110 -6.49 0.11 3.42
N ALA A 111 -5.52 -0.27 4.24
CA ALA A 111 -5.74 -0.65 5.64
C ALA A 111 -6.36 0.49 6.45
N ILE A 112 -5.77 1.69 6.36
CA ILE A 112 -6.22 2.88 7.07
C ILE A 112 -7.62 3.28 6.64
N ARG A 113 -7.92 3.27 5.34
CA ARG A 113 -9.26 3.61 4.84
C ARG A 113 -10.32 2.58 5.20
N LYS A 114 -9.93 1.32 5.38
CA LYS A 114 -10.83 0.26 5.84
C LYS A 114 -11.15 0.42 7.33
N ALA A 115 -10.18 0.78 8.15
CA ALA A 115 -10.36 0.99 9.59
C ALA A 115 -11.03 2.33 9.93
N TRP A 116 -10.65 3.40 9.21
CA TRP A 116 -11.16 4.75 9.41
C TRP A 116 -11.66 5.33 8.08
N PRO A 117 -12.91 4.99 7.69
CA PRO A 117 -13.51 5.51 6.47
C PRO A 117 -13.63 7.04 6.52
N CYS A 118 -13.14 7.70 5.49
CA CYS A 118 -13.34 9.13 5.30
C CYS A 118 -14.82 9.42 5.05
N ALA A 119 -15.37 10.45 5.71
CA ALA A 119 -16.67 10.98 5.30
C ALA A 119 -16.60 11.40 3.82
N SER A 120 -17.49 10.87 2.99
CA SER A 120 -17.64 11.37 1.63
C SER A 120 -18.19 12.80 1.69
N ALA A 121 -17.84 13.64 0.71
CA ALA A 121 -18.43 14.97 0.57
C ALA A 121 -19.97 14.94 0.37
N ALA A 122 -20.56 13.75 0.16
CA ALA A 122 -21.98 13.52 0.00
C ALA A 122 -22.56 12.80 1.23
N LYS A 123 -22.74 13.55 2.32
CA LYS A 123 -23.85 13.41 3.30
C LYS A 123 -23.73 14.54 4.32
N ALA A 124 -23.98 15.77 3.87
CA ALA A 124 -24.40 16.81 4.80
C ALA A 124 -25.70 16.32 5.49
N PRO A 125 -25.81 16.34 6.82
CA PRO A 125 -27.06 15.95 7.47
C PRO A 125 -28.16 16.88 7.00
N ALA A 126 -29.26 16.31 6.49
CA ALA A 126 -30.43 17.08 6.10
C ALA A 126 -30.84 17.95 7.30
N LYS A 127 -30.77 19.27 7.15
CA LYS A 127 -31.26 20.22 8.15
C LYS A 127 -32.70 19.82 8.48
N LYS A 128 -32.96 19.30 9.68
CA LYS A 128 -34.32 19.10 10.18
C LYS A 128 -35.01 20.46 10.09
N LYS A 129 -35.95 20.61 9.15
CA LYS A 129 -36.80 21.80 9.08
C LYS A 129 -37.50 21.91 10.44
N SER A 130 -37.16 22.95 11.20
CA SER A 130 -37.89 23.36 12.39
C SER A 130 -39.36 23.50 11.99
N ARG A 131 -40.20 22.58 12.47
CA ARG A 131 -41.63 22.62 12.27
C ARG A 131 -42.13 23.76 13.16
N LYS A 132 -42.23 24.96 12.57
CA LYS A 132 -42.83 26.14 13.20
C LYS A 132 -44.25 25.74 13.60
N ARG A 133 -44.46 25.50 14.90
CA ARG A 133 -45.78 25.29 15.48
C ARG A 133 -46.58 26.57 15.23
N ARG A 134 -47.70 26.42 14.53
CA ARG A 134 -48.79 27.42 14.48
C ARG A 134 -49.55 27.38 15.80
#